data_AF-A0A3C0TTJ3-F1
#
_entry.id   AF-A0A3C0TTJ3-F1
#
_cell.length_a   1.000
_cell.length_b   1.000
_cell.length_c   1.000
_cell.angle_alpha   90.00
_cell.angle_beta   90.00
_cell.angle_gamma   90.00
#
_symmetry.space_group_name_H-M   'P 1'
#
loop_
_entity.id
_entity.type
_entity.pdbx_description
1 polymer ?
#
loop_
_entity_poly.entity_id
_entity_poly.type
_entity_poly.pdbx_seq_one_letter_code
_entity_poly.pdbx_strand_id
1 'polypeptide(L)'
;MAVRAAGSVTLVLGVLVLAGALAAGNARRVYDAVVLKVLGAARSHILRAYALEYAILGLSAALLASGIGSLAAWLIVTELMRTEFVFLPGVIVLTAGISLTVTVFLGLSVTWRALNQKPASLLRASE
;
A
#
# COMPACT_ATOMS: atom_id res chain seq x y z
N MET A 1 -10.34 28.74 5.79
CA MET A 1 -9.33 28.23 6.75
C MET A 1 -9.69 26.88 7.34
N ALA A 2 -10.93 26.66 7.83
CA ALA A 2 -11.36 25.40 8.44
C ALA A 2 -11.12 24.14 7.57
N VAL A 3 -11.42 24.20 6.26
CA VAL A 3 -11.21 23.06 5.33
C VAL A 3 -9.74 22.67 5.20
N ARG A 4 -8.82 23.64 5.15
CA ARG A 4 -7.37 23.36 5.09
C ARG A 4 -6.87 22.73 6.38
N ALA A 5 -7.36 23.19 7.53
CA ALA A 5 -7.02 22.60 8.83
C ALA A 5 -7.52 21.15 8.91
N ALA A 6 -8.78 20.90 8.55
CA ALA A 6 -9.35 19.55 8.50
C ALA A 6 -8.55 18.63 7.55
N GLY A 7 -8.23 19.12 6.35
CA GLY A 7 -7.40 18.36 5.39
C GLY A 7 -6.02 18.00 5.95
N SER A 8 -5.36 18.92 6.65
CA SER A 8 -4.06 18.65 7.27
C SER A 8 -4.13 17.56 8.35
N VAL A 9 -5.17 17.59 9.20
CA VAL A 9 -5.39 16.59 10.24
C VAL A 9 -5.66 15.22 9.61
N THR A 10 -6.50 15.16 8.57
CA THR A 10 -6.77 13.92 7.83
C THR A 10 -5.50 13.31 7.24
N LEU A 11 -4.60 14.13 6.69
CA LEU A 11 -3.31 13.65 6.16
C LEU A 11 -2.43 13.05 7.28
N VAL A 12 -2.33 13.72 8.43
CA VAL A 12 -1.56 13.21 9.57
C VAL A 12 -2.13 11.88 10.07
N LEU A 13 -3.45 11.79 10.22
CA LEU A 13 -4.13 10.55 10.62
C LEU A 13 -3.88 9.43 9.61
N GLY A 14 -3.96 9.73 8.32
CA GLY A 14 -3.68 8.76 7.25
C GLY A 14 -2.26 8.18 7.36
N VAL A 15 -1.25 9.03 7.58
CA VAL A 15 0.14 8.59 7.78
C VAL A 15 0.28 7.72 9.03
N LEU A 16 -0.34 8.12 10.15
CA LEU A 16 -0.31 7.34 11.38
C LEU A 16 -0.93 5.94 11.21
N VAL A 17 -2.10 5.87 10.56
CA VAL A 17 -2.80 4.61 10.29
C VAL A 17 -1.96 3.69 9.42
N LEU A 18 -1.35 4.22 8.35
CA LEU A 18 -0.47 3.45 7.48
C LEU A 18 0.77 2.94 8.24
N ALA A 19 1.39 3.78 9.06
CA ALA A 19 2.53 3.37 9.88
C ALA A 19 2.16 2.25 10.86
N GLY A 20 0.99 2.34 11.52
CA GLY A 20 0.48 1.30 12.41
C GLY A 20 0.17 -0.02 11.68
N ALA A 21 -0.47 0.04 10.51
CA ALA A 21 -0.76 -1.12 9.69
C ALA A 21 0.52 -1.82 9.21
N LEU A 22 1.54 -1.05 8.81
CA LEU A 22 2.85 -1.58 8.40
C LEU A 22 3.59 -2.23 9.58
N ALA A 23 3.56 -1.62 10.76
CA ALA A 23 4.17 -2.17 11.97
C ALA A 23 3.53 -3.52 12.36
N ALA A 24 2.21 -3.64 12.25
CA ALA A 24 1.49 -4.88 12.53
C ALA A 24 1.77 -6.00 11.51
N GLY A 25 1.98 -5.66 10.23
CA GLY A 25 2.20 -6.64 9.15
C GLY A 25 3.59 -7.31 9.15
N ASN A 26 4.57 -6.73 9.84
CA ASN A 26 5.97 -7.17 9.76
C ASN A 26 6.24 -8.48 10.53
N ALA A 27 5.44 -8.79 11.55
CA ALA A 27 5.67 -9.94 12.43
C ALA A 27 5.31 -11.30 11.78
N ARG A 28 4.35 -11.34 10.84
CA ARG A 28 3.88 -12.61 10.23
C ARG A 28 4.79 -13.09 9.08
N ARG A 29 5.41 -12.15 8.35
CA ARG A 29 6.19 -12.44 7.11
C ARG A 29 7.56 -13.07 7.36
N VAL A 30 8.13 -12.89 8.56
CA VAL A 30 9.43 -13.47 8.92
C VAL A 30 9.35 -15.00 9.10
N TYR A 31 8.20 -15.52 9.56
CA TYR A 31 8.03 -16.96 9.83
C TYR A 31 7.98 -17.79 8.54
N ASP A 32 7.19 -17.36 7.55
CA ASP A 32 7.04 -18.09 6.27
C ASP A 32 8.30 -18.02 5.40
N ALA A 33 9.02 -16.89 5.44
CA ALA A 33 10.28 -16.71 4.74
C ALA A 33 11.39 -17.62 5.28
N VAL A 34 11.37 -17.94 6.58
CA VAL A 34 12.30 -18.89 7.20
C VAL A 34 11.93 -20.33 6.83
N VAL A 35 10.64 -20.69 6.86
CA VAL A 35 10.18 -22.04 6.48
C VAL A 35 10.49 -22.37 5.01
N LEU A 36 10.27 -21.43 4.08
CA LEU A 36 10.62 -21.64 2.65
C LEU A 36 12.14 -21.71 2.40
N LYS A 37 12.95 -21.08 3.25
CA LYS A 37 14.42 -21.11 3.14
C LYS A 37 15.01 -22.43 3.65
N VAL A 38 14.37 -23.06 4.63
CA VAL A 38 14.72 -24.40 5.12
C VAL A 38 14.37 -25.49 4.10
N LEU A 39 13.37 -25.25 3.23
CA LEU A 39 12.96 -26.16 2.13
C LEU A 39 13.73 -25.98 0.81
N GLY A 40 14.70 -25.05 0.72
CA GLY A 40 15.62 -24.94 -0.43
C GLY A 40 15.16 -24.07 -1.60
N ALA A 41 14.14 -23.21 -1.43
CA ALA A 41 13.62 -22.39 -2.53
C ALA A 41 14.55 -21.21 -2.89
N ALA A 42 14.80 -21.02 -4.19
CA ALA A 42 15.54 -19.88 -4.73
C ALA A 42 14.82 -18.55 -4.43
N ARG A 43 15.61 -17.49 -4.16
CA ARG A 43 15.19 -16.12 -3.80
C ARG A 43 14.11 -15.54 -4.73
N SER A 44 14.06 -16.01 -5.98
CA SER A 44 13.12 -15.61 -7.03
C SER A 44 11.68 -16.10 -6.81
N HIS A 45 11.47 -17.23 -6.12
CA HIS A 45 10.13 -17.78 -5.87
C HIS A 45 9.39 -16.97 -4.81
N ILE A 46 10.09 -16.61 -3.74
CA ILE A 46 9.59 -15.75 -2.65
C ILE A 46 9.22 -14.36 -3.20
N LEU A 47 10.07 -13.82 -4.07
CA LEU A 47 9.87 -12.53 -4.74
C LEU A 47 8.62 -12.51 -5.62
N ARG A 48 8.36 -13.58 -6.38
CA ARG A 48 7.15 -13.72 -7.20
C ARG A 48 5.87 -13.87 -6.36
N ALA A 49 5.91 -14.65 -5.29
CA ALA A 49 4.76 -14.83 -4.41
C ALA A 49 4.35 -13.49 -3.76
N TYR A 50 5.32 -12.73 -3.24
CA TYR A 50 5.06 -11.40 -2.68
C TYR A 50 4.61 -10.38 -3.74
N ALA A 51 5.19 -10.43 -4.95
CA ALA A 51 4.73 -9.56 -6.03
C ALA A 51 3.24 -9.78 -6.36
N LEU A 52 2.78 -11.03 -6.36
CA LEU A 52 1.36 -11.34 -6.59
C LEU A 52 0.47 -10.85 -5.44
N GLU A 53 0.90 -11.06 -4.19
CA GLU A 53 0.17 -10.59 -3.01
C GLU A 53 0.03 -9.06 -3.00
N TYR A 54 1.13 -8.33 -3.23
CA TYR A 54 1.11 -6.87 -3.31
C TYR A 54 0.33 -6.36 -4.52
N ALA A 55 0.34 -7.09 -5.63
CA ALA A 55 -0.51 -6.76 -6.77
C ALA A 55 -1.98 -6.85 -6.40
N ILE A 56 -2.42 -7.91 -5.72
CA ILE A 56 -3.82 -8.07 -5.26
C ILE A 56 -4.21 -6.97 -4.26
N LEU A 57 -3.33 -6.66 -3.30
CA LEU A 57 -3.55 -5.59 -2.33
C LEU A 57 -3.62 -4.21 -3.00
N GLY A 58 -2.74 -3.94 -3.96
CA GLY A 58 -2.76 -2.71 -4.73
C GLY A 58 -3.99 -2.58 -5.62
N LEU A 59 -4.44 -3.68 -6.24
CA LEU A 59 -5.64 -3.69 -7.09
C LEU A 59 -6.90 -3.42 -6.29
N SER A 60 -7.04 -4.08 -5.14
CA SER A 60 -8.16 -3.84 -4.23
C SER A 60 -8.18 -2.41 -3.70
N ALA A 61 -7.02 -1.86 -3.31
CA ALA A 61 -6.91 -0.46 -2.92
C ALA A 61 -7.26 0.50 -4.06
N ALA A 62 -6.78 0.25 -5.28
CA ALA A 62 -7.07 1.08 -6.45
C ALA A 62 -8.56 1.07 -6.82
N LEU A 63 -9.23 -0.07 -6.73
CA LEU A 63 -10.67 -0.19 -6.96
C LEU A 63 -11.47 0.61 -5.94
N LEU A 64 -11.15 0.46 -4.65
CA LEU A 64 -11.79 1.20 -3.57
C LEU A 64 -11.56 2.71 -3.70
N ALA A 65 -10.32 3.12 -3.94
CA ALA A 65 -9.96 4.53 -4.11
C ALA A 65 -10.64 5.15 -5.33
N SER A 66 -10.71 4.44 -6.45
CA SER A 66 -11.38 4.91 -7.67
C SER A 66 -12.89 5.07 -7.44
N GLY A 67 -13.53 4.11 -6.76
CA GLY A 67 -14.95 4.16 -6.44
C GLY A 67 -15.29 5.32 -5.48
N ILE A 68 -14.64 5.36 -4.32
CA ILE A 68 -14.87 6.38 -3.29
C ILE A 68 -14.48 7.77 -3.82
N GLY A 69 -13.34 7.88 -4.51
CA GLY A 69 -12.87 9.13 -5.09
C GLY A 69 -13.79 9.66 -6.17
N SER A 70 -14.31 8.80 -7.05
CA SER A 70 -15.28 9.21 -8.07
C SER A 70 -16.60 9.63 -7.45
N LEU A 71 -17.10 8.92 -6.44
CA LEU A 71 -18.31 9.30 -5.71
C LEU A 71 -18.16 10.63 -4.98
N ALA A 72 -17.03 10.84 -4.29
CA ALA A 72 -16.73 12.10 -3.61
C ALA A 72 -16.59 13.25 -4.61
N ALA A 73 -15.89 13.02 -5.73
CA ALA A 73 -15.75 14.01 -6.79
C ALA A 73 -17.10 14.38 -7.41
N TRP A 74 -17.94 13.38 -7.70
CA TRP A 74 -19.30 13.61 -8.19
C TRP A 74 -20.08 14.49 -7.22
N LEU A 75 -20.19 14.09 -5.95
CA LEU A 75 -20.92 14.82 -4.92
C LEU A 75 -20.44 16.27 -4.75
N ILE A 76 -19.12 16.49 -4.72
CA ILE A 76 -18.55 17.83 -4.58
C ILE A 76 -18.84 18.68 -5.83
N VAL A 77 -18.70 18.11 -7.03
CA VAL A 77 -18.88 18.87 -8.28
C VAL A 77 -20.36 19.22 -8.51
N THR A 78 -21.31 18.30 -8.28
CA THR A 78 -22.74 18.59 -8.45
C THR A 78 -23.30 19.47 -7.34
N GLU A 79 -23.07 19.14 -6.06
CA GLU A 79 -23.70 19.85 -4.95
C GLU A 79 -22.98 21.17 -4.61
N LEU A 80 -21.64 21.19 -4.66
CA LEU A 80 -20.86 22.34 -4.19
C LEU A 80 -20.48 23.30 -5.31
N MET A 81 -20.14 22.78 -6.51
CA MET A 81 -19.68 23.61 -7.64
C MET A 81 -20.74 23.86 -8.71
N ARG A 82 -21.92 23.20 -8.67
CA ARG A 82 -23.02 23.36 -9.64
C ARG A 82 -22.56 23.36 -11.12
N THR A 83 -21.54 22.58 -11.44
CA THR A 83 -20.94 22.51 -12.79
C THR A 83 -21.12 21.10 -13.35
N GLU A 84 -21.16 20.95 -14.68
CA GLU A 84 -21.29 19.64 -15.32
C GLU A 84 -20.10 18.74 -15.00
N PHE A 85 -20.39 17.54 -14.48
CA PHE A 85 -19.39 16.54 -14.16
C PHE A 85 -18.90 15.85 -15.44
N VAL A 86 -17.66 16.12 -15.83
CA VAL A 86 -17.02 15.47 -16.99
C VAL A 86 -16.34 14.18 -16.52
N PHE A 87 -16.86 13.04 -16.95
CA PHE A 87 -16.26 11.75 -16.62
C PHE A 87 -15.05 11.49 -17.54
N LEU A 88 -13.83 11.55 -16.97
CA LEU A 88 -12.59 11.22 -17.68
C LEU A 88 -12.09 9.82 -17.26
N PRO A 89 -12.57 8.74 -17.90
CA PRO A 89 -12.15 7.37 -17.55
C PRO A 89 -10.64 7.16 -17.74
N GLY A 90 -10.01 7.88 -18.68
CA GLY A 90 -8.56 7.82 -18.89
C GLY A 90 -7.76 8.26 -17.66
N VAL A 91 -8.23 9.27 -16.92
CA VAL A 91 -7.56 9.76 -15.70
C VAL A 91 -7.71 8.75 -14.56
N ILE A 92 -8.88 8.12 -14.45
CA ILE A 92 -9.12 7.07 -13.45
C ILE A 92 -8.18 5.88 -13.69
N VAL A 93 -8.09 5.41 -14.95
CA VAL A 93 -7.20 4.29 -15.31
C VAL A 93 -5.74 4.67 -15.08
N LEU A 94 -5.32 5.87 -15.48
CA LEU A 94 -3.94 6.33 -15.28
C LEU A 94 -3.58 6.41 -13.79
N THR A 95 -4.44 7.02 -12.97
CA THR A 95 -4.18 7.19 -11.53
C THR A 95 -4.24 5.86 -10.77
N ALA A 96 -5.17 4.97 -11.12
CA ALA A 96 -5.21 3.60 -10.61
C ALA A 96 -3.95 2.80 -11.01
N GLY A 97 -3.49 2.93 -12.26
CA GLY A 97 -2.27 2.29 -12.74
C GLY A 97 -1.00 2.79 -12.02
N ILE A 98 -0.91 4.11 -11.80
CA ILE A 98 0.16 4.73 -11.01
C ILE A 98 0.11 4.23 -9.56
N SER A 99 -1.05 4.23 -8.92
CA SER A 99 -1.17 3.80 -7.51
C SER A 99 -0.82 2.32 -7.34
N LEU A 100 -1.24 1.47 -8.27
CA LEU A 100 -0.89 0.04 -8.29
C LEU A 100 0.63 -0.14 -8.43
N THR A 101 1.24 0.56 -9.39
CA THR A 101 2.68 0.50 -9.64
C THR A 101 3.46 0.95 -8.41
N VAL A 102 3.07 2.07 -7.80
CA VAL A 102 3.69 2.60 -6.57
C VAL A 102 3.52 1.61 -5.41
N THR A 103 2.34 1.02 -5.23
CA THR A 103 2.08 0.05 -4.15
C THR A 103 2.94 -1.20 -4.30
N VAL A 104 3.01 -1.77 -5.50
CA VAL A 104 3.85 -2.93 -5.79
C VAL A 104 5.32 -2.58 -5.60
N PHE A 105 5.78 -1.44 -6.12
CA PHE A 105 7.18 -1.03 -6.02
C PHE A 105 7.61 -0.77 -4.57
N LEU A 106 6.78 -0.09 -3.77
CA LEU A 106 7.02 0.12 -2.35
C LEU A 106 6.96 -1.20 -1.57
N GLY A 107 5.98 -2.06 -1.82
CA GLY A 107 5.84 -3.37 -1.19
C GLY A 107 7.05 -4.26 -1.43
N LEU A 108 7.53 -4.35 -2.68
CA LEU A 108 8.76 -5.06 -3.02
C LEU A 108 9.99 -4.42 -2.37
N SER A 109 10.12 -3.09 -2.41
CA SER A 109 11.27 -2.37 -1.84
C SER A 109 11.39 -2.58 -0.33
N VAL A 110 10.26 -2.52 0.38
CA VAL A 110 10.19 -2.80 1.83
C VAL A 110 10.55 -4.25 2.11
N THR A 111 10.00 -5.19 1.33
CA THR A 111 10.31 -6.63 1.47
C THR A 111 11.77 -6.93 1.19
N TRP A 112 12.37 -6.32 0.17
CA TRP A 112 13.79 -6.46 -0.16
C TRP A 112 14.67 -5.94 0.97
N ARG A 113 14.35 -4.77 1.54
CA ARG A 113 15.06 -4.25 2.72
C ARG A 113 14.91 -5.17 3.93
N ALA A 114 13.72 -5.71 4.18
CA ALA A 114 13.49 -6.63 5.29
C ALA A 114 14.28 -7.95 5.13
N LEU A 115 14.35 -8.51 3.92
CA LEU A 115 15.14 -9.71 3.62
C LEU A 115 16.67 -9.45 3.68
N ASN A 116 17.10 -8.23 3.38
CA ASN A 116 18.50 -7.82 3.39
C ASN A 116 18.99 -7.39 4.78
N GLN A 117 18.08 -7.16 5.73
CA GLN A 117 18.44 -7.09 7.14
C GLN A 117 18.80 -8.49 7.62
N LYS A 118 20.11 -8.70 7.82
CA LYS A 118 20.67 -9.96 8.27
C LYS A 118 19.99 -10.40 9.58
N PRO A 119 19.51 -11.65 9.69
CA PRO A 119 18.93 -12.22 10.91
C PRO A 119 20.03 -12.55 11.95
N ALA A 120 20.89 -11.59 12.25
CA ALA A 120 22.00 -11.73 13.20
C ALA A 120 21.73 -10.97 14.52
N SER A 121 20.69 -10.14 14.60
CA SER A 121 20.38 -9.36 15.81
C SER A 121 19.47 -10.09 16.81
N LEU A 122 18.77 -11.15 16.41
CA LEU A 122 17.86 -11.89 17.28
C LEU A 122 18.53 -12.98 18.13
N LEU A 123 19.82 -13.26 17.92
CA LEU A 123 20.58 -14.22 18.74
C LEU A 123 21.45 -13.58 19.83
N ARG A 124 21.50 -12.24 19.91
CA ARG A 124 22.28 -11.49 20.92
C ARG A 124 21.45 -10.92 22.07
N ALA A 125 20.13 -11.09 22.04
CA ALA A 125 19.25 -10.66 23.13
C ALA A 125 19.02 -11.76 24.18
N SER A 126 19.63 -12.93 23.98
CA SER A 126 19.55 -14.09 24.87
C SER A 126 20.91 -14.50 25.45
N GLU A 127 21.89 -13.58 25.44
CA GLU A 127 23.13 -13.70 26.21
C GLU A 127 23.25 -12.51 27.16
#